data_AF-A0A925H7R7-F1
#
_entry.id   AF-A0A925H7R7-F1
#
_cell.length_a   1.000
_cell.length_b   1.000
_cell.length_c   1.000
_cell.angle_alpha   90.00
_cell.angle_beta   90.00
_cell.angle_gamma   90.00
#
_symmetry.space_group_name_H-M   'P 1'
#
loop_
_entity.id
_entity.type
_entity.pdbx_description
1 polymer ?
#
loop_
_entity_poly.entity_id
_entity_poly.type
_entity_poly.pdbx_seq_one_letter_code
_entity_poly.pdbx_strand_id
1 'polypeptide(L)'
;MRVKSNVKAGGVQPQHNQTVRGMRVKSSVKAGGVSGQHNQTVKGLRVKSNVKAGGGGGNHNQVVKGLRVKSSVKAGGIYANHNQTVKGIRVKSSVKAGGRSHQHNQIVKGLRVKSNVKAGGASLNHNQAVRGMRVKSSVKAGGVSGQHNQTVKGLRVKSNVKAGGGGDNHNQTITR
;
A
#
# COMPACT_ATOMS: atom_id res chain seq x y z
N MET A 1 3.41 9.11 -21.36
CA MET A 1 2.91 10.49 -21.17
C MET A 1 3.73 11.25 -20.14
N ARG A 2 4.03 12.55 -20.38
CA ARG A 2 4.66 13.46 -19.40
C ARG A 2 3.62 14.46 -18.90
N VAL A 3 3.51 14.62 -17.58
CA VAL A 3 2.57 15.57 -16.96
C VAL A 3 3.33 16.49 -16.01
N LYS A 4 3.18 17.81 -16.18
CA LYS A 4 3.81 18.80 -15.31
C LYS A 4 2.99 19.05 -14.03
N SER A 5 1.67 18.93 -14.13
CA SER A 5 0.67 19.15 -13.08
C SER A 5 0.17 17.83 -12.47
N ASN A 6 -0.89 17.94 -11.64
CA ASN A 6 -1.48 16.82 -10.92
C ASN A 6 -2.26 15.89 -11.86
N VAL A 7 -2.23 14.61 -11.55
CA VAL A 7 -3.08 13.60 -12.20
C VAL A 7 -4.08 13.09 -11.18
N LYS A 8 -5.37 13.23 -11.47
CA LYS A 8 -6.45 12.59 -10.72
C LYS A 8 -7.15 11.61 -11.65
N ALA A 9 -7.38 10.39 -11.18
CA ALA A 9 -8.14 9.40 -11.92
C ALA A 9 -9.01 8.60 -10.94
N GLY A 10 -10.22 8.24 -11.37
CA GLY A 10 -11.24 7.57 -10.58
C GLY A 10 -12.51 8.43 -10.43
N GLY A 11 -13.57 7.84 -9.87
CA GLY A 11 -14.89 8.47 -9.74
C GLY A 11 -15.77 7.75 -8.73
N VAL A 12 -17.08 8.00 -8.78
CA VAL A 12 -18.09 7.32 -7.95
C VAL A 12 -19.00 6.51 -8.86
N GLN A 13 -18.93 5.18 -8.79
CA GLN A 13 -19.74 4.28 -9.63
C GLN A 13 -19.97 2.93 -8.94
N PRO A 14 -21.07 2.21 -9.21
CA PRO A 14 -21.34 0.91 -8.60
C PRO A 14 -20.22 -0.12 -8.86
N GLN A 15 -19.75 -0.18 -10.10
CA GLN A 15 -18.67 -1.05 -10.57
C GLN A 15 -17.66 -0.20 -11.35
N HIS A 16 -16.37 -0.37 -11.06
CA HIS A 16 -15.35 0.47 -11.69
C HIS A 16 -14.02 -0.28 -11.82
N ASN A 17 -13.35 -0.18 -12.96
CA ASN A 17 -11.99 -0.69 -13.14
C ASN A 17 -11.08 0.46 -13.59
N GLN A 18 -9.98 0.65 -12.87
CA GLN A 18 -9.08 1.78 -13.09
C GLN A 18 -7.65 1.33 -13.31
N THR A 19 -7.01 1.81 -14.38
CA THR A 19 -5.57 1.64 -14.58
C THR A 19 -4.86 2.96 -14.83
N VAL A 20 -3.85 3.28 -14.03
CA VAL A 20 -2.92 4.41 -14.25
C VAL A 20 -1.53 3.85 -14.56
N ARG A 21 -1.00 4.12 -15.75
CA ARG A 21 0.26 3.50 -16.23
C ARG A 21 1.18 4.44 -17.00
N GLY A 22 2.49 4.22 -16.91
CA GLY A 22 3.47 4.74 -17.87
C GLY A 22 3.63 6.27 -17.90
N MET A 23 3.44 6.93 -16.76
CA MET A 23 3.51 8.40 -16.68
C MET A 23 4.79 8.89 -15.98
N ARG A 24 5.31 10.01 -16.46
CA ARG A 24 6.29 10.83 -15.73
C ARG A 24 5.60 12.09 -15.23
N VAL A 25 5.41 12.23 -13.92
CA VAL A 25 4.63 13.30 -13.29
C VAL A 25 5.54 14.16 -12.40
N LYS A 26 5.52 15.48 -12.58
CA LYS A 26 6.31 16.39 -11.73
C LYS A 26 5.66 16.67 -10.38
N SER A 27 4.34 16.69 -10.28
CA SER A 27 3.65 16.88 -9.00
C SER A 27 3.14 15.55 -8.45
N SER A 28 1.83 15.41 -8.21
CA SER A 28 1.21 14.28 -7.52
C SER A 28 0.27 13.49 -8.42
N VAL A 29 0.13 12.20 -8.10
CA VAL A 29 -0.86 11.30 -8.72
C VAL A 29 -1.82 10.83 -7.64
N LYS A 30 -3.12 11.04 -7.84
CA LYS A 30 -4.19 10.47 -7.03
C LYS A 30 -5.01 9.54 -7.91
N ALA A 31 -5.04 8.26 -7.56
CA ALA A 31 -5.83 7.26 -8.24
C ALA A 31 -6.76 6.58 -7.22
N GLY A 32 -8.01 6.35 -7.59
CA GLY A 32 -9.00 5.67 -6.76
C GLY A 32 -10.33 6.41 -6.75
N GLY A 33 -11.37 5.73 -6.28
CA GLY A 33 -12.76 6.19 -6.33
C GLY A 33 -13.61 5.55 -5.25
N VAL A 34 -14.92 5.80 -5.29
CA VAL A 34 -15.92 5.18 -4.41
C VAL A 34 -16.79 4.24 -5.23
N SER A 35 -16.97 2.99 -4.78
CA SER A 35 -17.67 1.98 -5.57
C SER A 35 -18.05 0.73 -4.79
N GLY A 36 -19.14 0.06 -5.19
CA GLY A 36 -19.48 -1.26 -4.67
C GLY A 36 -18.41 -2.31 -4.97
N GLN A 37 -17.94 -2.37 -6.23
CA GLN A 37 -16.87 -3.27 -6.68
C GLN A 37 -15.83 -2.49 -7.49
N HIS A 38 -14.53 -2.59 -7.12
CA HIS A 38 -13.50 -1.86 -7.84
C HIS A 38 -12.12 -2.51 -7.88
N ASN A 39 -11.58 -2.61 -9.09
CA ASN A 39 -10.18 -3.01 -9.30
C ASN A 39 -9.34 -1.81 -9.74
N GLN A 40 -8.27 -1.55 -8.99
CA GLN A 40 -7.37 -0.45 -9.27
C GLN A 40 -5.95 -0.95 -9.50
N THR A 41 -5.36 -0.57 -10.63
CA THR A 41 -3.94 -0.80 -10.92
C THR A 41 -3.19 0.51 -11.14
N VAL A 42 -2.14 0.75 -10.35
CA VAL A 42 -1.20 1.85 -10.55
C VAL A 42 0.18 1.27 -10.83
N LYS A 43 0.69 1.46 -12.06
CA LYS A 43 1.94 0.83 -12.50
C LYS A 43 2.90 1.73 -13.26
N GLY A 44 4.21 1.52 -13.06
CA GLY A 44 5.23 2.10 -13.95
C GLY A 44 5.29 3.63 -13.95
N LEU A 45 5.07 4.27 -12.80
CA LEU A 45 5.11 5.74 -12.68
C LEU A 45 6.46 6.25 -12.21
N ARG A 46 6.86 7.42 -12.73
CA ARG A 46 7.98 8.22 -12.22
C ARG A 46 7.44 9.55 -11.71
N VAL A 47 7.35 9.72 -10.39
CA VAL A 47 6.68 10.86 -9.75
C VAL A 47 7.66 11.61 -8.86
N LYS A 48 7.73 12.95 -8.93
CA LYS A 48 8.58 13.70 -7.99
C LYS A 48 7.90 13.86 -6.62
N SER A 49 6.64 14.27 -6.56
CA SER A 49 5.96 14.46 -5.28
C SER A 49 5.36 13.15 -4.77
N ASN A 50 4.04 13.01 -4.77
CA ASN A 50 3.35 11.95 -4.05
C ASN A 50 2.49 11.07 -4.97
N VAL A 51 2.34 9.81 -4.60
CA VAL A 51 1.33 8.91 -5.19
C VAL A 51 0.37 8.48 -4.10
N LYS A 52 -0.93 8.74 -4.29
CA LYS A 52 -2.00 8.21 -3.45
C LYS A 52 -2.85 7.26 -4.31
N ALA A 53 -2.94 6.02 -3.88
CA ALA A 53 -3.78 5.00 -4.50
C ALA A 53 -4.82 4.49 -3.49
N GLY A 54 -6.09 4.47 -3.87
CA GLY A 54 -7.19 3.91 -3.08
C GLY A 54 -8.33 4.92 -2.90
N GLY A 55 -9.42 4.46 -2.31
CA GLY A 55 -10.66 5.19 -2.13
C GLY A 55 -11.55 4.51 -1.10
N GLY A 56 -12.82 4.26 -1.41
CA GLY A 56 -13.70 3.54 -0.49
C GLY A 56 -14.81 2.74 -1.17
N GLY A 57 -15.52 1.89 -0.43
CA GLY A 57 -16.54 1.04 -1.04
C GLY A 57 -16.78 -0.32 -0.40
N GLY A 58 -17.36 -1.24 -1.17
CA GLY A 58 -17.59 -2.62 -0.74
C GLY A 58 -16.35 -3.49 -0.93
N ASN A 59 -16.18 -4.00 -2.15
CA ASN A 59 -15.11 -4.91 -2.54
C ASN A 59 -14.05 -4.19 -3.37
N HIS A 60 -12.79 -4.26 -2.93
CA HIS A 60 -11.70 -3.57 -3.61
C HIS A 60 -10.45 -4.44 -3.76
N ASN A 61 -9.94 -4.49 -4.99
CA ASN A 61 -8.62 -5.06 -5.29
C ASN A 61 -7.68 -3.96 -5.79
N GLN A 62 -6.57 -3.76 -5.09
CA GLN A 62 -5.59 -2.74 -5.41
C GLN A 62 -4.22 -3.33 -5.71
N VAL A 63 -3.66 -2.97 -6.86
CA VAL A 63 -2.30 -3.30 -7.25
C VAL A 63 -1.48 -2.03 -7.49
N VAL A 64 -0.47 -1.80 -6.67
CA VAL A 64 0.50 -0.71 -6.85
C VAL A 64 1.88 -1.31 -7.13
N LYS A 65 2.41 -1.10 -8.35
CA LYS A 65 3.68 -1.74 -8.76
C LYS A 65 4.63 -0.88 -9.57
N GLY A 66 5.93 -1.10 -9.40
CA GLY A 66 6.94 -0.54 -10.32
C GLY A 66 7.00 0.99 -10.29
N LEU A 67 6.86 1.62 -9.13
CA LEU A 67 6.91 3.08 -9.00
C LEU A 67 8.31 3.57 -8.62
N ARG A 68 8.69 4.73 -9.15
CA ARG A 68 9.86 5.51 -8.69
C ARG A 68 9.37 6.87 -8.22
N VAL A 69 9.36 7.10 -6.91
CA VAL A 69 8.79 8.30 -6.28
C VAL A 69 9.84 9.01 -5.43
N LYS A 70 9.94 10.35 -5.44
CA LYS A 70 10.87 11.03 -4.52
C LYS A 70 10.24 11.17 -3.13
N SER A 71 9.07 11.79 -3.00
CA SER A 71 8.48 12.03 -1.68
C SER A 71 7.82 10.78 -1.09
N SER A 72 6.54 10.52 -1.37
CA SER A 72 5.81 9.46 -0.67
C SER A 72 4.83 8.66 -1.53
N VAL A 73 4.56 7.43 -1.10
CA VAL A 73 3.49 6.58 -1.63
C VAL A 73 2.54 6.21 -0.50
N LYS A 74 1.25 6.50 -0.68
CA LYS A 74 0.17 6.01 0.19
C LYS A 74 -0.75 5.13 -0.62
N ALA A 75 -0.96 3.90 -0.18
CA ALA A 75 -1.81 2.92 -0.84
C ALA A 75 -2.79 2.33 0.19
N GLY A 76 -4.07 2.27 -0.16
CA GLY A 76 -5.15 1.73 0.66
C GLY A 76 -6.32 2.72 0.82
N GLY A 77 -7.39 2.27 1.47
CA GLY A 77 -8.65 3.01 1.57
C GLY A 77 -9.57 2.47 2.67
N ILE A 78 -10.87 2.73 2.57
CA ILE A 78 -11.88 2.26 3.53
C ILE A 78 -12.87 1.35 2.79
N TYR A 79 -12.88 0.05 3.09
CA TYR A 79 -13.68 -0.92 2.32
C TYR A 79 -14.32 -1.98 3.21
N ALA A 80 -15.34 -2.70 2.76
CA ALA A 80 -15.77 -3.91 3.47
C ALA A 80 -14.72 -5.02 3.31
N ASN A 81 -14.35 -5.32 2.06
CA ASN A 81 -13.37 -6.34 1.70
C ASN A 81 -12.27 -5.72 0.84
N HIS A 82 -11.01 -5.82 1.28
CA HIS A 82 -9.89 -5.18 0.61
C HIS A 82 -8.71 -6.13 0.43
N ASN A 83 -8.31 -6.32 -0.83
CA ASN A 83 -7.08 -6.99 -1.18
C ASN A 83 -6.09 -5.97 -1.75
N GLN A 84 -4.90 -5.91 -1.18
CA GLN A 84 -3.90 -4.92 -1.52
C GLN A 84 -2.55 -5.57 -1.80
N THR A 85 -2.03 -5.34 -3.01
CA THR A 85 -0.66 -5.70 -3.38
C THR A 85 0.18 -4.46 -3.69
N VAL A 86 1.25 -4.27 -2.92
CA VAL A 86 2.24 -3.20 -3.13
C VAL A 86 3.59 -3.85 -3.43
N LYS A 87 4.12 -3.68 -4.66
CA LYS A 87 5.35 -4.36 -5.07
C LYS A 87 6.35 -3.55 -5.89
N GLY A 88 7.63 -3.78 -5.68
CA GLY A 88 8.69 -3.27 -6.57
C GLY A 88 8.73 -1.74 -6.64
N ILE A 89 8.65 -1.07 -5.49
CA ILE A 89 8.62 0.40 -5.42
C ILE A 89 9.95 0.92 -4.89
N ARG A 90 10.42 2.03 -5.49
CA ARG A 90 11.56 2.82 -5.01
C ARG A 90 11.08 4.20 -4.54
N VAL A 91 11.25 4.50 -3.26
CA VAL A 91 10.89 5.81 -2.66
C VAL A 91 12.06 6.42 -1.91
N LYS A 92 12.23 7.75 -1.93
CA LYS A 92 13.20 8.38 -1.01
C LYS A 92 12.60 8.51 0.39
N SER A 93 11.47 9.21 0.56
CA SER A 93 10.93 9.43 1.91
C SER A 93 10.17 8.22 2.45
N SER A 94 8.91 8.00 2.07
CA SER A 94 8.08 7.02 2.79
C SER A 94 7.06 6.24 1.95
N VAL A 95 6.73 5.04 2.44
CA VAL A 95 5.64 4.21 1.93
C VAL A 95 4.68 3.90 3.08
N LYS A 96 3.39 4.17 2.88
CA LYS A 96 2.30 3.70 3.75
C LYS A 96 1.37 2.81 2.95
N ALA A 97 1.26 1.55 3.33
CA ALA A 97 0.36 0.58 2.73
C ALA A 97 -0.62 0.09 3.80
N GLY A 98 -1.92 0.18 3.52
CA GLY A 98 -2.98 -0.36 4.37
C GLY A 98 -4.20 0.53 4.39
N GLY A 99 -5.32 -0.05 4.79
CA GLY A 99 -6.61 0.60 4.87
C GLY A 99 -7.37 0.27 6.14
N ARG A 100 -8.65 0.64 6.16
CA ARG A 100 -9.62 0.16 7.14
C ARG A 100 -10.61 -0.75 6.43
N SER A 101 -10.84 -1.96 6.92
CA SER A 101 -11.85 -2.84 6.35
C SER A 101 -12.40 -3.88 7.31
N HIS A 102 -13.47 -4.61 6.98
CA HIS A 102 -13.83 -5.80 7.76
C HIS A 102 -12.85 -6.93 7.49
N GLN A 103 -12.62 -7.22 6.21
CA GLN A 103 -11.63 -8.21 5.76
C GLN A 103 -10.51 -7.50 5.00
N HIS A 104 -9.27 -7.72 5.41
CA HIS A 104 -8.11 -7.09 4.80
C HIS A 104 -7.02 -8.12 4.49
N ASN A 105 -6.66 -8.25 3.22
CA ASN A 105 -5.47 -8.99 2.81
C ASN A 105 -4.45 -8.03 2.20
N GLN A 106 -3.23 -8.05 2.73
CA GLN A 106 -2.16 -7.17 2.28
C GLN A 106 -0.86 -7.92 2.00
N ILE A 107 -0.33 -7.68 0.80
CA ILE A 107 1.00 -8.12 0.40
C ILE A 107 1.86 -6.91 0.09
N VAL A 108 2.95 -6.76 0.82
CA VAL A 108 3.98 -5.74 0.57
C VAL A 108 5.30 -6.42 0.25
N LYS A 109 5.84 -6.22 -0.96
CA LYS A 109 7.09 -6.88 -1.36
C LYS A 109 8.06 -6.05 -2.19
N GLY A 110 9.36 -6.30 -2.06
CA GLY A 110 10.36 -5.75 -2.99
C GLY A 110 10.49 -4.23 -2.92
N LEU A 111 10.42 -3.64 -1.73
CA LEU A 111 10.52 -2.19 -1.54
C LEU A 111 11.97 -1.75 -1.35
N ARG A 112 12.36 -0.61 -1.95
CA ARG A 112 13.61 0.10 -1.67
C ARG A 112 13.28 1.52 -1.19
N VAL A 113 13.39 1.77 0.11
CA VAL A 113 12.97 3.04 0.75
C VAL A 113 14.11 3.64 1.55
N LYS A 114 14.34 4.95 1.50
CA LYS A 114 15.37 5.55 2.37
C LYS A 114 14.83 5.74 3.78
N SER A 115 13.71 6.43 3.98
CA SER A 115 13.21 6.67 5.33
C SER A 115 12.35 5.52 5.85
N ASN A 116 11.02 5.59 5.69
CA ASN A 116 10.11 4.77 6.48
C ASN A 116 9.12 3.95 5.64
N VAL A 117 8.84 2.73 6.08
CA VAL A 117 7.74 1.90 5.57
C VAL A 117 6.78 1.60 6.71
N LYS A 118 5.49 1.93 6.51
CA LYS A 118 4.40 1.46 7.36
C LYS A 118 3.49 0.55 6.53
N ALA A 119 3.40 -0.71 6.91
CA ALA A 119 2.51 -1.69 6.31
C ALA A 119 1.52 -2.15 7.39
N GLY A 120 0.24 -2.17 7.07
CA GLY A 120 -0.82 -2.66 7.95
C GLY A 120 -1.98 -1.67 8.05
N GLY A 121 -3.11 -2.17 8.53
CA GLY A 121 -4.39 -1.46 8.55
C GLY A 121 -5.18 -1.73 9.82
N ALA A 122 -6.42 -1.29 9.84
CA ALA A 122 -7.37 -1.65 10.88
C ALA A 122 -8.45 -2.56 10.27
N SER A 123 -8.67 -3.74 10.81
CA SER A 123 -9.73 -4.61 10.31
C SER A 123 -10.33 -5.55 11.34
N LEU A 124 -11.42 -6.26 11.04
CA LEU A 124 -11.83 -7.37 11.91
C LEU A 124 -10.90 -8.56 11.67
N ASN A 125 -10.71 -8.91 10.40
CA ASN A 125 -9.83 -9.99 9.96
C ASN A 125 -8.71 -9.42 9.09
N HIS A 126 -7.46 -9.55 9.54
CA HIS A 126 -6.28 -9.02 8.86
C HIS A 126 -5.29 -10.13 8.52
N ASN A 127 -4.95 -10.27 7.23
CA ASN A 127 -3.82 -11.07 6.79
C ASN A 127 -2.78 -10.17 6.14
N GLN A 128 -1.54 -10.24 6.62
CA GLN A 128 -0.44 -9.42 6.13
C GLN A 128 0.81 -10.25 5.82
N ALA A 129 1.33 -10.10 4.60
CA ALA A 129 2.64 -10.59 4.21
C ALA A 129 3.57 -9.43 3.82
N VAL A 130 4.67 -9.25 4.54
CA VAL A 130 5.71 -8.25 4.26
C VAL A 130 7.03 -8.94 3.94
N ARG A 131 7.54 -8.81 2.71
CA ARG A 131 8.71 -9.58 2.26
C ARG A 131 9.73 -8.77 1.44
N GLY A 132 11.02 -9.08 1.57
CA GLY A 132 12.05 -8.63 0.63
C GLY A 132 12.20 -7.11 0.56
N MET A 133 12.37 -6.43 1.69
CA MET A 133 12.52 -4.97 1.74
C MET A 133 13.95 -4.55 2.03
N ARG A 134 14.38 -3.44 1.43
CA ARG A 134 15.59 -2.72 1.80
C ARG A 134 15.22 -1.30 2.24
N VAL A 135 15.33 -1.03 3.54
CA VAL A 135 14.95 0.25 4.16
C VAL A 135 16.12 0.80 4.95
N LYS A 136 16.41 2.12 4.90
CA LYS A 136 17.47 2.66 5.77
C LYS A 136 16.92 2.91 7.18
N SER A 137 15.89 3.71 7.34
CA SER A 137 15.44 4.10 8.69
C SER A 137 14.56 3.02 9.34
N SER A 138 13.26 3.00 9.06
CA SER A 138 12.35 2.15 9.85
C SER A 138 11.29 1.39 9.06
N VAL A 139 10.92 0.23 9.58
CA VAL A 139 9.78 -0.57 9.14
C VAL A 139 8.83 -0.76 10.30
N LYS A 140 7.56 -0.39 10.13
CA LYS A 140 6.46 -0.80 10.99
C LYS A 140 5.51 -1.68 10.19
N ALA A 141 5.38 -2.94 10.59
CA ALA A 141 4.48 -3.91 9.97
C ALA A 141 3.45 -4.40 10.99
N GLY A 142 2.18 -4.41 10.61
CA GLY A 142 1.09 -4.98 11.40
C GLY A 142 -0.06 -3.98 11.60
N GLY A 143 -1.21 -4.51 11.99
CA GLY A 143 -2.48 -3.78 12.06
C GLY A 143 -3.14 -3.80 13.43
N VAL A 144 -4.36 -3.28 13.51
CA VAL A 144 -5.25 -3.49 14.64
C VAL A 144 -6.42 -4.32 14.14
N SER A 145 -6.64 -5.50 14.72
CA SER A 145 -7.73 -6.38 14.30
C SER A 145 -8.09 -7.46 15.29
N GLY A 146 -9.37 -7.83 15.37
CA GLY A 146 -9.82 -8.96 16.22
C GLY A 146 -9.10 -10.26 15.88
N GLN A 147 -8.92 -10.57 14.59
CA GLN A 147 -8.12 -11.69 14.10
C GLN A 147 -7.00 -11.18 13.19
N HIS A 148 -5.75 -11.43 13.59
CA HIS A 148 -4.56 -10.95 12.88
C HIS A 148 -3.61 -12.10 12.56
N ASN A 149 -3.28 -12.28 11.28
CA ASN A 149 -2.18 -13.14 10.84
C ASN A 149 -1.13 -12.30 10.11
N GLN A 150 0.12 -12.39 10.53
CA GLN A 150 1.21 -11.66 9.91
C GLN A 150 2.45 -12.52 9.68
N THR A 151 2.98 -12.41 8.46
CA THR A 151 4.28 -12.95 8.07
C THR A 151 5.21 -11.84 7.62
N VAL A 152 6.38 -11.74 8.24
CA VAL A 152 7.44 -10.79 7.88
C VAL A 152 8.73 -11.56 7.57
N LYS A 153 9.25 -11.46 6.34
CA LYS A 153 10.47 -12.20 5.91
C LYS A 153 11.43 -11.37 5.07
N GLY A 154 12.74 -11.60 5.16
CA GLY A 154 13.71 -11.02 4.22
C GLY A 154 13.80 -9.50 4.31
N LEU A 155 14.01 -8.96 5.51
CA LEU A 155 14.07 -7.52 5.76
C LEU A 155 15.52 -7.06 5.97
N ARG A 156 15.98 -6.16 5.11
CA ARG A 156 17.26 -5.45 5.26
C ARG A 156 17.00 -4.02 5.72
N VAL A 157 16.98 -3.81 7.04
CA VAL A 157 16.68 -2.51 7.68
C VAL A 157 17.88 -2.08 8.51
N LYS A 158 18.30 -0.80 8.41
CA LYS A 158 19.48 -0.35 9.18
C LYS A 158 19.17 0.07 10.60
N SER A 159 18.03 0.76 10.84
CA SER A 159 17.72 1.25 12.19
C SER A 159 16.70 0.34 12.87
N ASN A 160 15.40 0.46 12.56
CA ASN A 160 14.37 -0.10 13.42
C ASN A 160 13.34 -0.94 12.66
N VAL A 161 12.96 -2.09 13.24
CA VAL A 161 11.84 -2.91 12.78
C VAL A 161 10.88 -3.12 13.93
N LYS A 162 9.62 -2.72 13.76
CA LYS A 162 8.50 -3.09 14.63
C LYS A 162 7.53 -3.94 13.81
N ALA A 163 7.40 -5.21 14.17
CA ALA A 163 6.34 -6.08 13.69
C ALA A 163 5.42 -6.42 14.87
N GLY A 164 4.12 -6.57 14.65
CA GLY A 164 3.15 -6.47 15.74
C GLY A 164 1.79 -6.01 15.25
N GLY A 165 0.75 -6.79 15.52
CA GLY A 165 -0.64 -6.35 15.44
C GLY A 165 -1.26 -6.31 16.83
N GLY A 166 -2.26 -5.47 17.05
CA GLY A 166 -3.10 -5.50 18.26
C GLY A 166 -4.41 -6.20 17.94
N GLY A 167 -4.84 -7.14 18.78
CA GLY A 167 -5.99 -8.00 18.49
C GLY A 167 -6.23 -9.07 19.54
N ASP A 168 -7.44 -9.63 19.55
CA ASP A 168 -7.82 -10.71 20.45
C ASP A 168 -7.12 -12.01 20.06
N ASN A 169 -7.11 -12.34 18.76
CA ASN A 169 -6.46 -13.53 18.20
C ASN A 169 -5.35 -13.12 17.23
N HIS A 170 -4.11 -13.50 17.54
CA HIS A 170 -2.93 -12.98 16.85
C HIS A 170 -1.88 -14.06 16.58
N ASN A 171 -1.56 -14.27 15.30
CA ASN A 171 -0.48 -15.17 14.87
C ASN A 171 0.58 -14.39 14.09
N GLN A 172 1.85 -14.63 14.41
CA GLN A 172 2.99 -13.96 13.80
C GLN A 172 4.16 -14.87 13.50
N THR A 173 4.75 -14.66 12.33
CA THR A 173 6.05 -15.23 11.96
C THR A 173 6.96 -14.12 11.46
N ILE A 174 8.12 -13.95 12.10
CA ILE A 174 9.14 -13.00 11.67
C ILE A 174 10.43 -13.76 11.43
N THR A 175 10.93 -13.70 10.20
CA THR A 175 12.27 -14.19 9.86
C THR A 175 13.07 -13.07 9.20
N ARG A 176 14.38 -13.03 9.47
CA ARG A 176 15.25 -12.02 8.86
C ARG A 176 15.38 -12.17 7.35
#